data_AF-A0A661JBY6-F1
#
_entry.id   AF-A0A661JBY6-F1
#
_cell.length_a   1.000
_cell.length_b   1.000
_cell.length_c   1.000
_cell.angle_alpha   90.00
_cell.angle_beta   90.00
_cell.angle_gamma   90.00
#
_symmetry.space_group_name_H-M   'P 1'
#
loop_
_entity.id
_entity.type
_entity.pdbx_description
1 polymer ?
#
loop_
_entity_poly.entity_id
_entity_poly.type
_entity_poly.pdbx_seq_one_letter_code
_entity_poly.pdbx_strand_id
1 'polypeptide(L)'
;LGEISKKGGPGAREAHYRLIWCYLQMGELETAKKLLGKYEDDISHYLRAEASLWEGNCKEALPYLFELMNKKPYRKKALLEIARCCYLAGKYQDCIANLDILKLEFPDFEGIDELLWLKAECLRGAGEEKEAAKLYTKILEKHKGSARAPWALYRLFNRAVEGGKVKEAETYFERLQRRFPDHELTARAALVLGRTLASMGRYGEALPKLEVASRSPIREIRGRALCWLGKAYLRLGLPDKALAWYEEAAEEGGEVAVLAYVGIGNVKAEFGDPEEARKAYEKALKLTKEERLKARIKELMELVEGKAAE
;
A
#
# COMPACT_ATOMS: atom_id res chain seq x y z
N LEU A 1 -37.72 20.47 -18.26
CA LEU A 1 -37.18 19.97 -16.97
C LEU A 1 -37.30 20.96 -15.80
N GLY A 2 -37.57 22.26 -16.04
CA GLY A 2 -37.74 23.27 -14.98
C GLY A 2 -39.12 23.34 -14.29
N GLU A 3 -40.09 22.51 -14.65
CA GLU A 3 -41.47 22.62 -14.13
C GLU A 3 -41.92 21.45 -13.23
N ILE A 4 -41.19 20.34 -13.15
CA ILE A 4 -41.55 19.20 -12.29
C ILE A 4 -41.29 19.52 -10.80
N SER A 5 -40.41 20.49 -10.52
CA SER A 5 -39.96 20.83 -9.16
C SER A 5 -40.99 21.58 -8.32
N LYS A 6 -41.97 22.28 -8.92
CA LYS A 6 -42.83 23.23 -8.17
C LYS A 6 -44.25 22.75 -7.84
N LYS A 7 -44.71 21.60 -8.36
CA LYS A 7 -46.08 21.09 -8.11
C LYS A 7 -46.22 19.57 -7.94
N GLY A 8 -45.11 18.84 -7.79
CA GLY A 8 -45.13 17.38 -7.75
C GLY A 8 -45.41 16.83 -6.34
N GLY A 9 -46.43 15.98 -6.21
CA GLY A 9 -46.67 15.18 -5.00
C GLY A 9 -45.51 14.23 -4.66
N PRO A 10 -45.64 13.40 -3.61
CA PRO A 10 -44.55 12.53 -3.09
C PRO A 10 -43.79 11.74 -4.16
N GLY A 11 -44.49 11.20 -5.17
CA GLY A 11 -43.88 10.41 -6.25
C GLY A 11 -42.96 11.21 -7.19
N ALA A 12 -43.22 12.51 -7.39
CA ALA A 12 -42.34 13.34 -8.23
C ALA A 12 -41.02 13.65 -7.52
N ARG A 13 -41.04 13.81 -6.19
CA ARG A 13 -39.84 14.01 -5.39
C ARG A 13 -38.98 12.74 -5.35
N GLU A 14 -39.61 11.59 -5.19
CA GLU A 14 -38.91 10.30 -5.23
C GLU A 14 -38.23 10.04 -6.58
N ALA A 15 -38.92 10.29 -7.69
CA ALA A 15 -38.33 10.18 -9.03
C ALA A 15 -37.12 11.11 -9.20
N HIS A 16 -37.19 12.31 -8.62
CA HIS A 16 -36.07 13.26 -8.66
C HIS A 16 -34.86 12.74 -7.87
N TYR A 17 -35.05 12.17 -6.68
CA TYR A 17 -33.96 11.57 -5.91
C TYR A 17 -33.33 10.37 -6.60
N ARG A 18 -34.13 9.53 -7.26
CA ARG A 18 -33.60 8.42 -8.07
C ARG A 18 -32.73 8.93 -9.23
N LEU A 19 -33.15 10.00 -9.90
CA LEU A 19 -32.34 10.63 -10.95
C LEU A 19 -31.00 11.17 -10.40
N ILE A 20 -31.04 11.84 -9.25
CA ILE A 20 -29.83 12.34 -8.59
C ILE A 20 -28.89 11.18 -8.25
N TRP A 21 -29.43 10.09 -7.71
CA TRP A 21 -28.65 8.88 -7.43
C TRP A 21 -27.99 8.32 -8.70
N CYS A 22 -28.70 8.27 -9.83
CA CYS A 22 -28.10 7.85 -11.11
C CYS A 22 -26.92 8.75 -11.52
N TYR A 23 -27.06 10.07 -11.41
CA TYR A 23 -25.95 11.00 -11.69
C TYR A 23 -24.75 10.78 -10.77
N LEU A 24 -24.99 10.52 -9.48
CA LEU A 24 -23.93 10.12 -8.56
C LEU A 24 -23.24 8.87 -9.09
N GLN A 25 -23.97 7.79 -9.38
CA GLN A 25 -23.39 6.54 -9.89
C GLN A 25 -22.58 6.71 -11.20
N MET A 26 -22.93 7.71 -12.03
CA MET A 26 -22.20 8.05 -13.25
C MET A 26 -20.95 8.92 -13.00
N GLY A 27 -20.72 9.37 -11.78
CA GLY A 27 -19.63 10.30 -11.42
C GLY A 27 -19.93 11.75 -11.76
N GLU A 28 -21.17 12.10 -12.14
CA GLU A 28 -21.59 13.47 -12.44
C GLU A 28 -21.98 14.23 -11.15
N LEU A 29 -21.00 14.41 -10.26
CA LEU A 29 -21.21 14.94 -8.90
C LEU A 29 -21.74 16.37 -8.90
N GLU A 30 -21.25 17.23 -9.79
CA GLU A 30 -21.72 18.62 -9.94
C GLU A 30 -23.18 18.68 -10.39
N THR A 31 -23.57 17.84 -11.35
CA THR A 31 -24.96 17.74 -11.82
C THR A 31 -25.86 17.29 -10.67
N ALA A 32 -25.45 16.25 -9.94
CA ALA A 32 -26.19 15.74 -8.79
C ALA A 32 -26.38 16.80 -7.69
N LYS A 33 -25.31 17.53 -7.32
CA LYS A 33 -25.37 18.64 -6.35
C LYS A 33 -26.28 19.78 -6.80
N LYS A 34 -26.23 20.15 -8.09
CA LYS A 34 -27.11 21.18 -8.65
C LYS A 34 -28.57 20.77 -8.60
N LEU A 35 -28.88 19.50 -8.88
CA LEU A 35 -30.24 18.95 -8.80
C LEU A 35 -30.76 18.84 -7.37
N LEU A 36 -29.88 18.62 -6.38
CA LEU A 36 -30.24 18.65 -4.95
C LEU A 36 -30.72 20.04 -4.51
N GLY A 37 -30.23 21.11 -5.13
CA GLY A 37 -30.75 22.47 -4.96
C GLY A 37 -30.96 22.85 -3.49
N LYS A 38 -32.19 23.28 -3.14
CA LYS A 38 -32.59 23.71 -1.80
C LYS A 38 -33.34 22.65 -0.98
N TYR A 39 -33.31 21.37 -1.37
CA TYR A 39 -33.97 20.33 -0.58
C TYR A 39 -33.25 20.14 0.75
N GLU A 40 -33.94 20.13 1.89
CA GLU A 40 -33.34 19.98 3.23
C GLU A 40 -33.99 18.84 4.02
N ASP A 41 -34.37 17.75 3.35
CA ASP A 41 -34.91 16.56 4.01
C ASP A 41 -33.85 15.46 4.14
N ASP A 42 -34.13 14.44 4.97
CA ASP A 42 -33.15 13.39 5.30
C ASP A 42 -32.58 12.72 4.02
N ILE A 43 -33.36 12.57 2.95
CA ILE A 43 -32.89 11.95 1.70
C ILE A 43 -31.93 12.89 0.97
N SER A 44 -32.24 14.19 0.89
CA SER A 44 -31.35 15.15 0.23
C SER A 44 -30.04 15.33 0.99
N HIS A 45 -30.06 15.29 2.33
CA HIS A 45 -28.85 15.27 3.16
C HIS A 45 -28.01 14.03 2.92
N TYR A 46 -28.64 12.87 2.84
CA TYR A 46 -27.94 11.63 2.50
C TYR A 46 -27.24 11.72 1.14
N LEU A 47 -27.94 12.19 0.12
CA LEU A 47 -27.37 12.35 -1.22
C LEU A 47 -26.25 13.40 -1.28
N ARG A 48 -26.33 14.49 -0.49
CA ARG A 48 -25.22 15.46 -0.36
C ARG A 48 -24.01 14.86 0.32
N ALA A 49 -24.22 14.12 1.41
CA ALA A 49 -23.14 13.42 2.09
C ALA A 49 -22.42 12.46 1.13
N GLU A 50 -23.16 11.64 0.38
CA GLU A 50 -22.58 10.74 -0.62
C GLU A 50 -21.79 11.49 -1.69
N ALA A 51 -22.35 12.56 -2.26
CA ALA A 51 -21.67 13.38 -3.26
C ALA A 51 -20.32 13.91 -2.74
N SER A 52 -20.32 14.51 -1.54
CA SER A 52 -19.11 15.03 -0.92
C SER A 52 -18.11 13.92 -0.55
N LEU A 53 -18.57 12.73 -0.13
CA LEU A 53 -17.70 11.59 0.15
C LEU A 53 -17.01 11.08 -1.13
N TRP A 54 -17.70 11.06 -2.26
CA TRP A 54 -17.14 10.62 -3.55
C TRP A 54 -16.05 11.55 -4.05
N GLU A 55 -16.11 12.84 -3.68
CA GLU A 55 -15.04 13.81 -3.90
C GLU A 55 -13.90 13.71 -2.87
N GLY A 56 -14.04 12.86 -1.86
CA GLY A 56 -13.11 12.79 -0.72
C GLY A 56 -13.22 13.97 0.24
N ASN A 57 -14.28 14.79 0.14
CA ASN A 57 -14.48 15.96 0.97
C ASN A 57 -15.26 15.62 2.26
N CYS A 58 -14.56 15.01 3.21
CA CYS A 58 -15.13 14.66 4.52
C CYS A 58 -15.66 15.89 5.28
N LYS A 59 -15.08 17.08 5.08
CA LYS A 59 -15.49 18.29 5.79
C LYS A 59 -16.91 18.70 5.43
N GLU A 60 -17.28 18.60 4.16
CA GLU A 60 -18.64 18.89 3.68
C GLU A 60 -19.63 17.77 4.01
N ALA A 61 -19.19 16.51 4.01
CA ALA A 61 -20.06 15.38 4.30
C ALA A 61 -20.47 15.32 5.79
N LEU A 62 -19.56 15.63 6.71
CA LEU A 62 -19.74 15.40 8.14
C LEU A 62 -20.99 16.07 8.77
N PRO A 63 -21.32 17.35 8.48
CA PRO A 63 -22.54 17.95 9.02
C PRO A 63 -23.81 17.16 8.70
N TYR A 64 -23.95 16.72 7.45
CA TYR A 64 -25.08 15.91 7.02
C TYR A 64 -25.07 14.52 7.69
N LEU A 65 -23.90 13.90 7.81
CA LEU A 65 -23.77 12.59 8.47
C LEU A 65 -24.11 12.66 9.97
N PHE A 66 -23.72 13.73 10.67
CA PHE A 66 -24.07 13.94 12.08
C PHE A 66 -25.57 14.18 12.29
N GLU A 67 -26.26 14.78 11.34
CA GLU A 67 -27.73 14.84 11.38
C GLU A 67 -28.33 13.45 11.17
N LEU A 68 -27.88 12.75 10.12
CA LEU A 68 -28.38 11.44 9.72
C LEU A 68 -28.12 10.34 10.75
N MET A 69 -27.05 10.44 11.56
CA MET A 69 -26.76 9.43 12.58
C MET A 69 -27.88 9.33 13.65
N ASN A 70 -28.66 10.40 13.82
CA ASN A 70 -29.80 10.43 14.75
C ASN A 70 -31.10 9.89 14.13
N LYS A 71 -31.07 9.48 12.86
CA LYS A 71 -32.22 8.96 12.12
C LYS A 71 -32.06 7.45 11.94
N LYS A 72 -33.02 6.67 12.45
CA LYS A 72 -32.96 5.18 12.43
C LYS A 72 -32.60 4.58 11.06
N PRO A 73 -33.16 5.03 9.92
CA PRO A 73 -32.84 4.44 8.61
C PRO A 73 -31.38 4.64 8.19
N TYR A 74 -30.74 5.71 8.63
CA TYR A 74 -29.42 6.13 8.17
C TYR A 74 -28.31 5.85 9.20
N ARG A 75 -28.67 5.65 10.48
CA ARG A 75 -27.74 5.52 11.60
C ARG A 75 -26.59 4.57 11.35
N LYS A 76 -26.88 3.34 10.90
CA LYS A 76 -25.88 2.31 10.60
C LYS A 76 -24.83 2.80 9.58
N LYS A 77 -25.28 3.42 8.49
CA LYS A 77 -24.40 3.90 7.42
C LYS A 77 -23.68 5.19 7.83
N ALA A 78 -24.38 6.12 8.47
CA ALA A 78 -23.81 7.37 8.96
C ALA A 78 -22.65 7.11 9.95
N LEU A 79 -22.80 6.19 10.90
CA LEU A 79 -21.73 5.81 11.83
C LEU A 79 -20.48 5.30 11.10
N LEU A 80 -20.65 4.46 10.07
CA LEU A 80 -19.53 3.96 9.28
C LEU A 80 -18.83 5.07 8.49
N GLU A 81 -19.59 5.93 7.81
CA GLU A 81 -19.00 7.01 7.01
C GLU A 81 -18.36 8.09 7.88
N ILE A 82 -18.92 8.40 9.06
CA ILE A 82 -18.26 9.26 10.05
C ILE A 82 -16.95 8.63 10.50
N ALA A 83 -16.92 7.34 10.82
CA ALA A 83 -15.69 6.66 11.22
C ALA A 83 -14.61 6.71 10.13
N ARG A 84 -14.98 6.50 8.87
CA ARG A 84 -14.08 6.64 7.71
C ARG A 84 -13.57 8.06 7.56
N CYS A 85 -14.43 9.07 7.68
CA CYS A 85 -14.03 10.48 7.68
C CYS A 85 -13.03 10.79 8.80
N CYS A 86 -13.29 10.30 10.01
CA CYS A 86 -12.40 10.48 11.16
C CYS A 86 -11.05 9.81 10.94
N TYR A 87 -11.01 8.60 10.37
CA TYR A 87 -9.76 7.93 9.99
C TYR A 87 -8.94 8.76 8.99
N LEU A 88 -9.57 9.25 7.92
CA LEU A 88 -8.91 10.10 6.92
C LEU A 88 -8.41 11.43 7.52
N ALA A 89 -9.11 11.96 8.52
CA ALA A 89 -8.71 13.16 9.24
C ALA A 89 -7.66 12.91 10.35
N GLY A 90 -7.20 11.65 10.55
CA GLY A 90 -6.28 11.28 11.63
C GLY A 90 -6.89 11.31 13.03
N LYS A 91 -8.22 11.48 13.14
CA LYS A 91 -8.96 11.49 14.40
C LYS A 91 -9.28 10.06 14.84
N TYR A 92 -8.24 9.33 15.24
CA TYR A 92 -8.33 7.89 15.46
C TYR A 92 -9.28 7.49 16.59
N GLN A 93 -9.33 8.26 17.69
CA GLN A 93 -10.23 7.96 18.81
C GLN A 93 -11.71 8.14 18.42
N ASP A 94 -12.02 9.19 17.65
CA ASP A 94 -13.38 9.42 17.14
C ASP A 94 -13.80 8.31 16.16
N CYS A 95 -12.87 7.85 15.30
CA CYS A 95 -13.06 6.69 14.44
C CYS A 95 -13.44 5.45 15.27
N ILE A 96 -12.64 5.13 16.29
CA ILE A 96 -12.85 3.96 17.15
C ILE A 96 -14.20 4.03 17.87
N ALA A 97 -14.55 5.19 18.44
CA ALA A 97 -15.81 5.38 19.15
C ALA A 97 -17.03 5.11 18.24
N ASN A 98 -17.03 5.64 17.01
CA ASN A 98 -18.12 5.39 16.05
C ASN A 98 -18.21 3.92 15.63
N LEU A 99 -17.08 3.23 15.46
CA LEU A 99 -17.05 1.80 15.14
C LEU A 99 -17.55 0.94 16.29
N ASP A 100 -17.25 1.32 17.54
CA ASP A 100 -17.73 0.61 18.72
C ASP A 100 -19.24 0.79 18.93
N ILE A 101 -19.77 1.99 18.69
CA ILE A 101 -21.23 2.23 18.67
C ILE A 101 -21.89 1.38 17.57
N LEU A 102 -21.35 1.43 16.35
CA LEU A 102 -21.88 0.65 15.22
C LEU A 102 -21.94 -0.85 15.53
N LYS A 103 -20.87 -1.40 16.09
CA LYS A 103 -20.82 -2.81 16.45
C LYS A 103 -21.74 -3.16 17.63
N LEU A 104 -21.91 -2.27 18.60
CA LEU A 104 -22.80 -2.48 19.74
C LEU A 104 -24.27 -2.52 19.31
N GLU A 105 -24.66 -1.59 18.44
CA GLU A 105 -26.05 -1.47 17.99
C GLU A 105 -26.41 -2.41 16.84
N PHE A 106 -25.43 -2.78 16.02
CA PHE A 106 -25.59 -3.66 14.87
C PHE A 106 -24.59 -4.84 14.93
N PRO A 107 -24.76 -5.80 15.86
CA PRO A 107 -23.81 -6.92 16.03
C PRO A 107 -23.66 -7.80 14.79
N ASP A 108 -24.72 -7.92 13.99
CA ASP A 108 -24.79 -8.71 12.75
C ASP A 108 -24.45 -7.87 11.50
N PHE A 109 -23.69 -6.78 11.66
CA PHE A 109 -23.30 -5.91 10.55
C PHE A 109 -22.54 -6.68 9.46
N GLU A 110 -23.07 -6.68 8.24
CA GLU A 110 -22.37 -7.21 7.07
C GLU A 110 -21.04 -6.45 6.87
N GLY A 111 -19.91 -7.15 6.82
CA GLY A 111 -18.59 -6.50 6.72
C GLY A 111 -17.91 -6.22 8.07
N ILE A 112 -18.15 -7.05 9.10
CA ILE A 112 -17.40 -7.00 10.38
C ILE A 112 -15.88 -6.97 10.16
N ASP A 113 -15.37 -7.65 9.14
CA ASP A 113 -13.96 -7.64 8.78
C ASP A 113 -13.46 -6.25 8.34
N GLU A 114 -14.27 -5.47 7.65
CA GLU A 114 -13.97 -4.06 7.36
C GLU A 114 -13.96 -3.21 8.63
N LEU A 115 -14.92 -3.39 9.54
CA LEU A 115 -14.93 -2.65 10.81
C LEU A 115 -13.70 -2.98 11.66
N LEU A 116 -13.35 -4.26 11.75
CA LEU A 116 -12.15 -4.72 12.44
C LEU A 116 -10.89 -4.13 11.79
N TRP A 117 -10.83 -4.10 10.46
CA TRP A 117 -9.71 -3.53 9.71
C TRP A 117 -9.56 -2.03 9.99
N LEU A 118 -10.64 -1.27 9.86
CA LEU A 118 -10.62 0.18 10.06
C LEU A 118 -10.25 0.53 11.51
N LYS A 119 -10.82 -0.20 12.49
CA LYS A 119 -10.46 -0.05 13.90
C LYS A 119 -8.97 -0.36 14.14
N ALA A 120 -8.45 -1.42 13.51
CA ALA A 120 -7.05 -1.79 13.64
C ALA A 120 -6.11 -0.73 13.06
N GLU A 121 -6.44 -0.14 11.91
CA GLU A 121 -5.66 0.95 11.33
C GLU A 121 -5.75 2.23 12.17
N CYS A 122 -6.91 2.55 12.76
CA CYS A 122 -7.04 3.66 13.71
C CYS A 122 -6.18 3.43 14.97
N LEU A 123 -6.20 2.22 15.55
CA LEU A 123 -5.33 1.87 16.69
C LEU A 123 -3.85 1.96 16.34
N ARG A 124 -3.45 1.48 15.16
CA ARG A 124 -2.08 1.60 14.64
C ARG A 124 -1.66 3.07 14.51
N GLY A 125 -2.53 3.90 13.92
CA GLY A 125 -2.31 5.34 13.80
C GLY A 125 -2.18 6.06 15.15
N ALA A 126 -2.87 5.57 16.18
CA ALA A 126 -2.78 6.05 17.56
C ALA A 126 -1.55 5.51 18.33
N GLY A 127 -0.74 4.64 17.72
CA GLY A 127 0.42 4.00 18.37
C GLY A 127 0.08 2.77 19.24
N GLU A 128 -1.19 2.33 19.25
CA GLU A 128 -1.67 1.17 19.99
C GLU A 128 -1.40 -0.15 19.23
N GLU A 129 -0.14 -0.37 18.86
CA GLU A 129 0.28 -1.41 17.92
C GLU A 129 -0.09 -2.84 18.36
N LYS A 130 -0.12 -3.08 19.69
CA LYS A 130 -0.49 -4.38 20.25
C LYS A 130 -1.98 -4.68 20.06
N GLU A 131 -2.85 -3.70 20.26
CA GLU A 131 -4.30 -3.87 20.09
C GLU A 131 -4.65 -3.97 18.59
N ALA A 132 -4.00 -3.18 17.74
CA ALA A 132 -4.11 -3.31 16.29
C ALA A 132 -3.77 -4.75 15.82
N ALA A 133 -2.65 -5.30 16.30
CA ALA A 133 -2.23 -6.67 15.98
C ALA A 133 -3.27 -7.73 16.38
N LYS A 134 -3.92 -7.59 17.54
CA LYS A 134 -5.00 -8.50 17.96
C LYS A 134 -6.17 -8.48 16.97
N LEU A 135 -6.54 -7.29 16.47
CA LEU A 135 -7.62 -7.16 15.49
C LEU A 135 -7.24 -7.74 14.12
N TYR A 136 -6.00 -7.54 13.65
CA TYR A 136 -5.52 -8.21 12.43
C TYR A 136 -5.58 -9.73 12.56
N THR A 137 -5.13 -10.30 13.69
CA THR A 137 -5.23 -11.74 13.97
C THR A 137 -6.68 -12.21 13.96
N LYS A 138 -7.59 -11.44 14.56
CA LYS A 138 -9.02 -11.76 14.57
C LYS A 138 -9.62 -11.81 13.17
N ILE A 139 -9.24 -10.90 12.27
CA ILE A 139 -9.63 -10.96 10.84
C ILE A 139 -9.17 -12.29 10.23
N LEU A 140 -7.92 -12.67 10.45
CA LEU A 140 -7.34 -13.88 9.87
C LEU A 140 -7.94 -15.18 10.40
N GLU A 141 -8.40 -15.20 11.64
CA GLU A 141 -8.99 -16.39 12.29
C GLU A 141 -10.48 -16.53 12.00
N LYS A 142 -11.23 -15.43 12.13
CA LYS A 142 -12.71 -15.44 12.07
C LYS A 142 -13.26 -15.08 10.69
N HIS A 143 -12.48 -14.41 9.85
CA HIS A 143 -12.90 -13.92 8.53
C HIS A 143 -11.90 -14.34 7.45
N LYS A 144 -11.69 -15.66 7.30
CA LYS A 144 -10.66 -16.23 6.41
C LYS A 144 -10.82 -15.80 4.94
N GLY A 145 -12.04 -15.55 4.46
CA GLY A 145 -12.32 -15.08 3.09
C GLY A 145 -12.27 -13.56 2.91
N SER A 146 -11.92 -12.81 3.96
CA SER A 146 -11.90 -11.35 3.91
C SER A 146 -10.93 -10.81 2.86
N ALA A 147 -11.36 -9.82 2.08
CA ALA A 147 -10.49 -9.04 1.20
C ALA A 147 -9.38 -8.29 1.98
N ARG A 148 -9.55 -8.12 3.30
CA ARG A 148 -8.54 -7.51 4.20
C ARG A 148 -7.50 -8.50 4.69
N ALA A 149 -7.66 -9.80 4.45
CA ALA A 149 -6.72 -10.82 4.92
C ALA A 149 -5.27 -10.64 4.42
N PRO A 150 -4.97 -10.37 3.13
CA PRO A 150 -3.60 -10.12 2.70
C PRO A 150 -3.01 -8.85 3.36
N TRP A 151 -3.83 -7.81 3.54
CA TRP A 151 -3.41 -6.58 4.22
C TRP A 151 -3.10 -6.82 5.71
N ALA A 152 -3.96 -7.55 6.42
CA ALA A 152 -3.76 -7.92 7.82
C ALA A 152 -2.49 -8.77 8.02
N LEU A 153 -2.25 -9.75 7.13
CA LEU A 153 -0.99 -10.52 7.14
C LEU A 153 0.22 -9.61 6.91
N TYR A 154 0.15 -8.71 5.93
CA TYR A 154 1.25 -7.80 5.61
C TYR A 154 1.54 -6.81 6.77
N ARG A 155 0.53 -6.35 7.50
CA ARG A 155 0.71 -5.53 8.70
C ARG A 155 1.43 -6.30 9.81
N LEU A 156 1.00 -7.52 10.10
CA LEU A 156 1.65 -8.38 11.09
C LEU A 156 3.09 -8.73 10.67
N PHE A 157 3.30 -9.00 9.39
CA PHE A 157 4.62 -9.21 8.79
C PHE A 157 5.55 -8.01 9.02
N ASN A 158 5.14 -6.79 8.64
CA ASN A 158 5.99 -5.60 8.81
C ASN A 158 6.33 -5.35 10.28
N ARG A 159 5.35 -5.49 11.17
CA ARG A 159 5.58 -5.37 12.61
C ARG A 159 6.63 -6.39 13.11
N ALA A 160 6.59 -7.62 12.61
CA ALA A 160 7.58 -8.63 12.95
C ALA A 160 8.98 -8.28 12.40
N VAL A 161 9.07 -7.75 11.18
CA VAL A 161 10.33 -7.27 10.58
C VAL A 161 10.90 -6.10 11.39
N GLU A 162 10.10 -5.09 11.70
CA GLU A 162 10.50 -3.90 12.49
C GLU A 162 10.92 -4.29 13.91
N GLY A 163 10.26 -5.28 14.51
CA GLY A 163 10.64 -5.83 15.80
C GLY A 163 11.85 -6.78 15.77
N GLY A 164 12.50 -6.98 14.62
CA GLY A 164 13.64 -7.89 14.45
C GLY A 164 13.29 -9.38 14.56
N LYS A 165 12.00 -9.73 14.59
CA LYS A 165 11.50 -11.11 14.77
C LYS A 165 11.40 -11.82 13.43
N VAL A 166 12.55 -12.11 12.82
CA VAL A 166 12.63 -12.66 11.45
C VAL A 166 11.84 -13.96 11.27
N LYS A 167 11.91 -14.89 12.23
CA LYS A 167 11.15 -16.16 12.16
C LYS A 167 9.63 -15.95 12.15
N GLU A 168 9.16 -14.95 12.92
CA GLU A 168 7.74 -14.59 12.94
C GLU A 168 7.33 -13.95 11.61
N ALA A 169 8.19 -13.09 11.05
CA ALA A 169 7.99 -12.51 9.72
C ALA A 169 7.95 -13.58 8.61
N GLU A 170 8.85 -14.57 8.65
CA GLU A 170 8.84 -15.72 7.73
C GLU A 170 7.50 -16.47 7.78
N THR A 171 6.97 -16.70 8.99
CA THR A 171 5.67 -17.37 9.17
C THR A 171 4.51 -16.58 8.52
N TYR A 172 4.49 -15.25 8.67
CA TYR A 172 3.46 -14.43 8.01
C TYR A 172 3.65 -14.37 6.50
N PHE A 173 4.90 -14.30 6.03
CA PHE A 173 5.23 -14.35 4.61
C PHE A 173 4.79 -15.67 3.95
N GLU A 174 5.05 -16.81 4.57
CA GLU A 174 4.62 -18.13 4.08
C GLU A 174 3.08 -18.21 3.97
N ARG A 175 2.37 -17.62 4.94
CA ARG A 175 0.91 -17.52 4.88
C ARG A 175 0.43 -16.62 3.74
N LEU A 176 1.11 -15.51 3.47
CA LEU A 176 0.83 -14.65 2.30
C LEU A 176 1.06 -15.42 1.00
N GLN A 177 2.24 -16.00 0.85
CA GLN A 177 2.63 -16.73 -0.36
C GLN A 177 1.70 -17.90 -0.65
N ARG A 178 1.30 -18.66 0.37
CA ARG A 178 0.41 -19.82 0.20
C ARG A 178 -1.03 -19.43 -0.14
N ARG A 179 -1.55 -18.36 0.45
CA ARG A 179 -2.98 -18.00 0.33
C ARG A 179 -3.26 -16.96 -0.75
N PHE A 180 -2.27 -16.12 -1.06
CA PHE A 180 -2.40 -14.96 -1.92
C PHE A 180 -1.15 -14.84 -2.83
N PRO A 181 -0.74 -15.89 -3.57
CA PRO A 181 0.51 -15.89 -4.33
C PRO A 181 0.60 -14.74 -5.33
N ASP A 182 -0.52 -14.39 -5.98
CA ASP A 182 -0.56 -13.36 -7.03
C ASP A 182 -0.86 -11.94 -6.50
N HIS A 183 -1.06 -11.78 -5.19
CA HIS A 183 -1.36 -10.48 -4.60
C HIS A 183 -0.09 -9.62 -4.49
N GLU A 184 -0.17 -8.32 -4.81
CA GLU A 184 1.00 -7.42 -4.81
C GLU A 184 1.80 -7.41 -3.50
N LEU A 185 1.10 -7.54 -2.36
CA LEU A 185 1.69 -7.61 -1.02
C LEU A 185 2.57 -8.85 -0.81
N THR A 186 2.35 -9.94 -1.53
CA THR A 186 3.20 -11.13 -1.45
C THR A 186 4.58 -10.84 -2.03
N ALA A 187 4.64 -10.26 -3.23
CA ALA A 187 5.91 -9.84 -3.83
C ALA A 187 6.60 -8.75 -3.00
N ARG A 188 5.82 -7.79 -2.45
CA ARG A 188 6.36 -6.75 -1.58
C ARG A 188 6.95 -7.32 -0.28
N ALA A 189 6.25 -8.24 0.38
CA ALA A 189 6.76 -8.92 1.57
C ALA A 189 8.01 -9.76 1.25
N ALA A 190 8.03 -10.42 0.09
CA ALA A 190 9.18 -11.19 -0.38
C ALA A 190 10.44 -10.31 -0.54
N LEU A 191 10.30 -9.13 -1.16
CA LEU A 191 11.40 -8.16 -1.30
C LEU A 191 11.89 -7.68 0.06
N VAL A 192 10.98 -7.30 0.97
CA VAL A 192 11.32 -6.84 2.31
C VAL A 192 12.06 -7.92 3.08
N LEU A 193 11.53 -9.15 3.12
CA LEU A 193 12.13 -10.27 3.85
C LEU A 193 13.48 -10.67 3.28
N GLY A 194 13.58 -10.79 1.94
CA GLY A 194 14.82 -11.11 1.25
C GLY A 194 15.91 -10.07 1.53
N ARG A 195 15.58 -8.78 1.46
CA ARG A 195 16.50 -7.70 1.84
C ARG A 195 16.93 -7.78 3.31
N THR A 196 15.99 -8.02 4.22
CA THR A 196 16.27 -8.14 5.65
C THR A 196 17.26 -9.29 5.92
N LEU A 197 17.01 -10.47 5.35
CA LEU A 197 17.90 -11.62 5.45
C LEU A 197 19.29 -11.33 4.86
N ALA A 198 19.35 -10.70 3.67
CA ALA A 198 20.61 -10.32 3.05
C ALA A 198 21.40 -9.29 3.88
N SER A 199 20.72 -8.36 4.55
CA SER A 199 21.37 -7.39 5.46
C SER A 199 21.97 -8.05 6.70
N MET A 200 21.46 -9.23 7.09
CA MET A 200 22.00 -10.06 8.17
C MET A 200 23.10 -11.02 7.68
N GLY A 201 23.51 -10.94 6.41
CA GLY A 201 24.47 -11.86 5.81
C GLY A 201 23.90 -13.25 5.50
N ARG A 202 22.60 -13.49 5.73
CA ARG A 202 21.90 -14.76 5.46
C ARG A 202 21.51 -14.84 3.98
N TYR A 203 22.49 -14.76 3.09
CA TYR A 203 22.26 -14.66 1.64
C TYR A 203 21.55 -15.88 1.06
N GLY A 204 21.91 -17.10 1.49
CA GLY A 204 21.27 -18.33 1.03
C GLY A 204 19.77 -18.38 1.32
N GLU A 205 19.35 -17.86 2.49
CA GLU A 205 17.93 -17.78 2.87
C GLU A 205 17.21 -16.62 2.20
N ALA A 206 17.94 -15.55 1.83
CA ALA A 206 17.40 -14.41 1.10
C ALA A 206 17.00 -14.76 -0.34
N LEU A 207 17.82 -15.57 -1.04
CA LEU A 207 17.63 -15.93 -2.45
C LEU A 207 16.20 -16.37 -2.80
N PRO A 208 15.59 -17.39 -2.15
CA PRO A 208 14.25 -17.84 -2.53
C PRO A 208 13.18 -16.77 -2.32
N LYS A 209 13.37 -15.83 -1.37
CA LYS A 209 12.44 -14.73 -1.15
C LYS A 209 12.59 -13.65 -2.23
N LEU A 210 13.83 -13.36 -2.61
CA LEU A 210 14.12 -12.41 -3.67
C LEU A 210 13.68 -12.94 -5.05
N GLU A 211 13.76 -14.24 -5.30
CA GLU A 211 13.23 -14.88 -6.52
C GLU A 211 11.71 -14.78 -6.64
N VAL A 212 10.98 -14.78 -5.52
CA VAL A 212 9.54 -14.52 -5.54
C VAL A 212 9.28 -13.05 -5.91
N ALA A 213 10.06 -12.12 -5.36
CA ALA A 213 9.92 -10.70 -5.66
C ALA A 213 10.32 -10.34 -7.10
N SER A 214 11.31 -11.02 -7.70
CA SER A 214 11.74 -10.78 -9.08
C SER A 214 10.69 -11.19 -10.12
N ARG A 215 9.69 -11.98 -9.74
CA ARG A 215 8.55 -12.32 -10.61
C ARG A 215 7.39 -11.33 -10.52
N SER A 216 7.54 -10.24 -9.74
CA SER A 216 6.47 -9.26 -9.57
C SER A 216 6.13 -8.57 -10.91
N PRO A 217 4.85 -8.31 -11.21
CA PRO A 217 4.49 -7.45 -12.34
C PRO A 217 4.89 -5.98 -12.08
N ILE A 218 5.07 -5.60 -10.82
CA ILE A 218 5.45 -4.24 -10.43
C ILE A 218 6.95 -4.05 -10.67
N ARG A 219 7.27 -3.25 -11.70
CA ARG A 219 8.63 -2.92 -12.17
C ARG A 219 9.60 -2.57 -11.04
N GLU A 220 9.17 -1.70 -10.12
CA GLU A 220 10.00 -1.25 -9.00
C GLU A 220 10.36 -2.41 -8.05
N ILE A 221 9.40 -3.28 -7.72
CA ILE A 221 9.63 -4.44 -6.83
C ILE A 221 10.57 -5.43 -7.53
N ARG A 222 10.28 -5.74 -8.80
CA ARG A 222 11.06 -6.67 -9.61
C ARG A 222 12.51 -6.22 -9.76
N GLY A 223 12.74 -4.99 -10.24
CA GLY A 223 14.07 -4.44 -10.45
C GLY A 223 14.91 -4.39 -9.17
N ARG A 224 14.30 -3.99 -8.05
CA ARG A 224 14.99 -3.99 -6.75
C ARG A 224 15.34 -5.41 -6.29
N ALA A 225 14.45 -6.39 -6.52
CA ALA A 225 14.71 -7.78 -6.18
C ALA A 225 15.89 -8.35 -6.99
N LEU A 226 15.95 -8.05 -8.30
CA LEU A 226 17.05 -8.45 -9.18
C LEU A 226 18.40 -7.90 -8.69
N CYS A 227 18.47 -6.61 -8.32
CA CYS A 227 19.68 -6.03 -7.72
C CYS A 227 20.10 -6.72 -6.42
N TRP A 228 19.13 -7.12 -5.57
CA TRP A 228 19.41 -7.85 -4.33
C TRP A 228 19.85 -9.29 -4.60
N LEU A 229 19.32 -9.96 -5.63
CA LEU A 229 19.80 -11.26 -6.09
C LEU A 229 21.26 -11.16 -6.56
N GLY A 230 21.56 -10.19 -7.41
CA GLY A 230 22.95 -9.92 -7.85
C GLY A 230 23.89 -9.74 -6.67
N LYS A 231 23.49 -8.92 -5.69
CA LYS A 231 24.26 -8.69 -4.46
C LYS A 231 24.44 -9.96 -3.64
N ALA A 232 23.38 -10.75 -3.47
CA ALA A 232 23.43 -11.99 -2.69
C ALA A 232 24.36 -13.02 -3.34
N TYR A 233 24.28 -13.21 -4.66
CA TYR A 233 25.17 -14.12 -5.39
C TYR A 233 26.62 -13.66 -5.37
N LEU A 234 26.89 -12.36 -5.50
CA LEU A 234 28.24 -11.81 -5.37
C LEU A 234 28.84 -12.15 -4.01
N ARG A 235 28.07 -11.94 -2.93
CA ARG A 235 28.51 -12.23 -1.56
C ARG A 235 28.65 -13.72 -1.24
N LEU A 236 28.05 -14.58 -2.05
CA LEU A 236 28.24 -16.03 -2.01
C LEU A 236 29.42 -16.50 -2.88
N GLY A 237 30.18 -15.58 -3.51
CA GLY A 237 31.32 -15.91 -4.36
C GLY A 237 30.93 -16.47 -5.72
N LEU A 238 29.74 -16.14 -6.22
CA LEU A 238 29.21 -16.61 -7.51
C LEU A 238 29.06 -15.42 -8.49
N PRO A 239 30.19 -14.87 -9.01
CA PRO A 239 30.19 -13.64 -9.80
C PRO A 239 29.41 -13.74 -11.11
N ASP A 240 29.45 -14.89 -11.80
CA ASP A 240 28.73 -15.06 -13.07
C ASP A 240 27.22 -14.95 -12.88
N LYS A 241 26.69 -15.56 -11.82
CA LYS A 241 25.27 -15.42 -11.46
C LYS A 241 24.95 -13.99 -11.04
N ALA A 242 25.85 -13.35 -10.30
CA ALA A 242 25.67 -11.97 -9.87
C ALA A 242 25.53 -11.02 -11.07
N LEU A 243 26.41 -11.17 -12.08
CA LEU A 243 26.37 -10.40 -13.32
C LEU A 243 25.06 -10.60 -14.06
N ALA A 244 24.62 -11.84 -14.27
CA ALA A 244 23.37 -12.13 -14.98
C ALA A 244 22.16 -11.41 -14.34
N TRP A 245 22.04 -11.45 -13.01
CA TRP A 245 20.94 -10.75 -12.32
C TRP A 245 21.06 -9.23 -12.38
N TYR A 246 22.26 -8.68 -12.36
CA TYR A 246 22.44 -7.23 -12.52
C TYR A 246 22.19 -6.79 -13.97
N GLU A 247 22.55 -7.57 -14.97
CA GLU A 247 22.26 -7.27 -16.37
C GLU A 247 20.75 -7.24 -16.61
N GLU A 248 20.02 -8.24 -16.10
CA GLU A 248 18.54 -8.24 -16.13
C GLU A 248 17.97 -7.01 -15.39
N ALA A 249 18.53 -6.64 -14.23
CA ALA A 249 18.12 -5.43 -13.53
C ALA A 249 18.43 -4.14 -14.31
N ALA A 250 19.46 -4.12 -15.16
CA ALA A 250 19.80 -2.95 -15.97
C ALA A 250 18.76 -2.71 -17.08
N GLU A 251 18.16 -3.77 -17.61
CA GLU A 251 17.06 -3.68 -18.59
C GLU A 251 15.80 -3.03 -18.00
N GLU A 252 15.62 -3.12 -16.67
CA GLU A 252 14.55 -2.42 -15.96
C GLU A 252 14.70 -0.90 -15.95
N GLY A 253 15.81 -0.31 -16.42
CA GLY A 253 15.91 1.14 -16.63
C GLY A 253 15.76 2.00 -15.36
N GLY A 254 15.65 3.32 -15.56
CA GLY A 254 15.43 4.28 -14.48
C GLY A 254 16.49 4.20 -13.36
N GLU A 255 16.05 4.35 -12.11
CA GLU A 255 16.92 4.24 -10.94
C GLU A 255 17.48 2.81 -10.75
N VAL A 256 16.72 1.78 -11.13
CA VAL A 256 17.16 0.39 -11.03
C VAL A 256 18.40 0.16 -11.88
N ALA A 257 18.43 0.69 -13.11
CA ALA A 257 19.60 0.56 -13.99
C ALA A 257 20.85 1.19 -13.40
N VAL A 258 20.73 2.33 -12.70
CA VAL A 258 21.86 2.95 -12.00
C VAL A 258 22.43 1.98 -10.96
N LEU A 259 21.58 1.44 -10.09
CA LEU A 259 21.99 0.48 -9.05
C LEU A 259 22.58 -0.80 -9.65
N ALA A 260 22.02 -1.27 -10.76
CA ALA A 260 22.49 -2.44 -11.49
C ALA A 260 23.91 -2.23 -12.05
N TYR A 261 24.18 -1.11 -12.71
CA TYR A 261 25.51 -0.80 -13.24
C TYR A 261 26.56 -0.62 -12.13
N VAL A 262 26.17 -0.05 -10.98
CA VAL A 262 27.05 -0.05 -9.79
C VAL A 262 27.33 -1.48 -9.32
N GLY A 263 26.31 -2.35 -9.31
CA GLY A 263 26.45 -3.78 -9.03
C GLY A 263 27.43 -4.48 -9.97
N ILE A 264 27.27 -4.31 -11.28
CA ILE A 264 28.17 -4.86 -12.31
C ILE A 264 29.60 -4.37 -12.09
N GLY A 265 29.78 -3.07 -11.85
CA GLY A 265 31.08 -2.48 -11.56
C GLY A 265 31.74 -3.12 -10.33
N ASN A 266 30.98 -3.34 -9.25
CA ASN A 266 31.50 -4.00 -8.06
C ASN A 266 31.91 -5.46 -8.34
N VAL A 267 31.11 -6.22 -9.11
CA VAL A 267 31.47 -7.60 -9.47
C VAL A 267 32.77 -7.63 -10.28
N LYS A 268 32.90 -6.75 -11.28
CA LYS A 268 34.10 -6.65 -12.11
C LYS A 268 35.31 -6.15 -11.34
N ALA A 269 35.14 -5.24 -10.38
CA ALA A 269 36.22 -4.75 -9.54
C ALA A 269 36.78 -5.83 -8.60
N GLU A 270 35.95 -6.76 -8.15
CA GLU A 270 36.34 -7.80 -7.19
C GLU A 270 36.81 -9.10 -7.88
N PHE A 271 36.19 -9.46 -9.01
CA PHE A 271 36.39 -10.76 -9.67
C PHE A 271 36.77 -10.67 -11.15
N GLY A 272 36.91 -9.47 -11.70
CA GLY A 272 37.15 -9.26 -13.14
C GLY A 272 38.19 -8.18 -13.41
N ASP A 273 38.04 -7.52 -14.56
CA ASP A 273 38.99 -6.51 -15.03
C ASP A 273 38.63 -5.10 -14.51
N PRO A 274 39.60 -4.35 -13.95
CA PRO A 274 39.44 -2.96 -13.50
C PRO A 274 38.84 -2.00 -14.54
N GLU A 275 39.19 -2.14 -15.82
CA GLU A 275 38.67 -1.28 -16.90
C GLU A 275 37.20 -1.59 -17.20
N GLU A 276 36.78 -2.86 -17.10
CA GLU A 276 35.37 -3.21 -17.22
C GLU A 276 34.55 -2.66 -16.04
N ALA A 277 35.12 -2.70 -14.84
CA ALA A 277 34.50 -2.08 -13.66
C ALA A 277 34.30 -0.57 -13.86
N ARG A 278 35.34 0.13 -14.34
CA ARG A 278 35.31 1.55 -14.68
C ARG A 278 34.19 1.87 -15.68
N LYS A 279 34.11 1.12 -16.79
CA LYS A 279 33.07 1.29 -17.81
C LYS A 279 31.65 1.15 -17.24
N ALA A 280 31.44 0.20 -16.32
CA ALA A 280 30.15 0.02 -15.67
C ALA A 280 29.81 1.21 -14.76
N TYR A 281 30.76 1.69 -13.95
CA TYR A 281 30.57 2.90 -13.13
C TYR A 281 30.30 4.16 -13.96
N GLU A 282 30.97 4.34 -15.09
CA GLU A 282 30.71 5.44 -16.02
C GLU A 282 29.28 5.39 -16.59
N LYS A 283 28.77 4.20 -16.92
CA LYS A 283 27.36 4.03 -17.31
C LYS A 283 26.41 4.45 -16.18
N ALA A 284 26.69 4.04 -14.93
CA ALA A 284 25.88 4.46 -13.78
C ALA A 284 25.90 5.99 -13.59
N LEU A 285 27.07 6.64 -13.71
CA LEU A 285 27.23 8.10 -13.60
C LEU A 285 26.43 8.88 -14.65
N LYS A 286 26.40 8.38 -15.90
CA LYS A 286 25.64 9.00 -16.99
C LYS A 286 24.13 8.96 -16.75
N LEU A 287 23.65 7.93 -16.04
CA LEU A 287 22.22 7.71 -15.81
C LEU A 287 21.69 8.40 -14.54
N THR A 288 22.54 8.59 -13.53
CA THR A 288 22.12 9.19 -12.26
C THR A 288 22.13 10.71 -12.27
N LYS A 289 21.10 11.31 -11.67
CA LYS A 289 21.05 12.75 -11.37
C LYS A 289 21.37 13.05 -9.90
N GLU A 290 21.51 12.02 -9.06
CA GLU A 290 21.72 12.20 -7.63
C GLU A 290 23.19 12.46 -7.28
N GLU A 291 23.49 13.65 -6.75
CA GLU A 291 24.88 14.05 -6.44
C GLU A 291 25.56 13.16 -5.40
N ARG A 292 24.83 12.69 -4.39
CA ARG A 292 25.37 11.76 -3.39
C ARG A 292 25.81 10.45 -4.02
N LEU A 293 25.00 9.91 -4.92
CA LEU A 293 25.32 8.67 -5.61
C LEU A 293 26.47 8.88 -6.60
N LYS A 294 26.54 10.04 -7.29
CA LYS A 294 27.69 10.38 -8.13
C LYS A 294 29.00 10.41 -7.35
N ALA A 295 29.02 11.06 -6.20
CA ALA A 295 30.19 11.10 -5.33
C ALA A 295 30.63 9.68 -4.96
N ARG A 296 29.68 8.83 -4.55
CA ARG A 296 29.98 7.45 -4.19
C ARG A 296 30.51 6.62 -5.35
N ILE A 297 29.99 6.80 -6.57
CA ILE A 297 30.47 6.06 -7.74
C ILE A 297 31.90 6.51 -8.11
N LYS A 298 32.22 7.80 -7.98
CA LYS A 298 33.58 8.31 -8.21
C LYS A 298 34.59 7.72 -7.22
N GLU A 299 34.24 7.66 -5.93
CA GLU A 299 35.08 6.97 -4.92
C GLU A 299 35.36 5.51 -5.31
N LEU A 300 34.33 4.78 -5.78
CA LEU A 300 34.49 3.40 -6.23
C LEU A 300 35.43 3.29 -7.45
N MET A 301 35.40 4.25 -8.37
CA MET A 301 36.31 4.29 -9.51
C MET A 301 37.76 4.52 -9.08
N GLU A 302 38.01 5.49 -8.19
CA GLU A 302 39.35 5.79 -7.67
C GLU A 302 39.96 4.57 -6.94
N LEU A 303 39.15 3.83 -6.18
CA LEU A 303 39.60 2.60 -5.51
C LEU A 303 40.01 1.50 -6.49
N VAL A 304 39.37 1.44 -7.67
CA VAL A 304 39.72 0.47 -8.72
C VAL A 304 41.01 0.89 -9.42
N GLU A 305 41.20 2.19 -9.69
CA GLU A 305 42.43 2.72 -10.28
C GLU A 305 43.65 2.52 -9.36
N GLY A 306 43.50 2.75 -8.05
CA GLY A 306 44.56 2.51 -7.08
C GLY A 306 45.03 1.05 -7.03
N LYS A 307 44.09 0.09 -7.11
CA LYS A 307 44.41 -1.35 -7.16
C LYS A 307 45.05 -1.80 -8.47
N ALA A 308 44.78 -1.11 -9.58
CA ALA A 308 45.38 -1.43 -10.88
C ALA A 308 46.82 -0.89 -11.02
N ALA A 309 47.22 0.03 -10.14
CA ALA A 309 48.54 0.65 -10.13
C ALA A 309 49.57 -0.02 -9.19
N GLU A 310 49.12 -0.95 -8.33
CA GLU A 310 49.94 -1.79 -7.43
C GLU A 310 50.34 -3.11 -8.11
#